data_AF-A0A7J3JCX1-F1
#
_entry.id   AF-A0A7J3JCX1-F1
#
_cell.length_a   1.000
_cell.length_b   1.000
_cell.length_c   1.000
_cell.angle_alpha   90.00
_cell.angle_beta   90.00
_cell.angle_gamma   90.00
#
_symmetry.space_group_name_H-M   'P 1'
#
loop_
_entity.id
_entity.type
_entity.pdbx_description
1 polymer ?
#
loop_
_entity_poly.entity_id
_entity_poly.type
_entity_poly.pdbx_seq_one_letter_code
_entity_poly.pdbx_strand_id
1 'polypeptide(L)'
;MPQTRLHLVFDDYLRRTGTISNKDYTIVHDWMGSFNQERGRRIYANINVEEVKEWIVKKSGSTDEAELTDFLRVALGHLFLDLLSYNFVFESEYEFMKKAAEGYIDRGYANCNVNLLLC
;
A
#
# COMPACT_ATOMS: atom_id res chain seq x y z
N MET A 1 0.36 -15.82 0.68
CA MET A 1 0.36 -15.61 -0.79
C MET A 1 1.81 -15.47 -1.24
N PRO A 2 2.21 -15.89 -2.45
CA PRO A 2 3.60 -15.76 -2.92
C PRO A 2 4.15 -14.32 -2.95
N GLN A 3 3.28 -13.30 -2.91
CA GLN A 3 3.63 -11.88 -2.90
C GLN A 3 4.05 -11.30 -1.53
N THR A 4 3.85 -12.03 -0.42
CA THR A 4 4.17 -11.51 0.94
C THR A 4 5.65 -11.11 1.06
N ARG A 5 6.57 -11.82 0.39
CA ARG A 5 7.99 -11.43 0.37
C ARG A 5 8.22 -10.07 -0.30
N LEU A 6 7.56 -9.79 -1.42
CA LEU A 6 7.73 -8.53 -2.15
C LEU A 6 7.13 -7.36 -1.38
N HIS A 7 5.98 -7.57 -0.73
CA HIS A 7 5.38 -6.59 0.18
C HIS A 7 6.35 -6.22 1.31
N LEU A 8 6.95 -7.22 1.97
CA LEU A 8 7.92 -6.97 3.04
C LEU A 8 9.16 -6.20 2.57
N VAL A 9 9.70 -6.52 1.38
CA VAL A 9 10.84 -5.78 0.81
C VAL A 9 10.45 -4.32 0.52
N PHE A 10 9.23 -4.10 0.04
CA PHE A 10 8.74 -2.74 -0.24
C PHE A 10 8.49 -1.95 1.04
N ASP A 11 7.94 -2.56 2.08
CA ASP A 11 7.78 -1.94 3.40
C ASP A 11 9.15 -1.48 3.95
N ASP A 12 10.18 -2.31 3.77
CA ASP A 12 11.57 -1.99 4.11
C ASP A 12 12.09 -0.77 3.34
N TYR A 13 11.78 -0.68 2.04
CA TYR A 13 12.09 0.48 1.22
C TYR A 13 11.38 1.75 1.72
N LEU A 14 10.09 1.67 2.04
CA LEU A 14 9.31 2.80 2.56
C LEU A 14 9.88 3.28 3.91
N ARG A 15 10.30 2.37 4.79
CA ARG A 15 10.98 2.71 6.05
C ARG A 15 12.31 3.42 5.82
N ARG A 16 13.18 2.87 4.96
CA ARG A 16 14.52 3.42 4.68
C ARG A 16 14.48 4.80 4.04
N THR A 17 13.44 5.09 3.28
CA THR A 17 13.22 6.40 2.65
C THR A 17 12.52 7.40 3.57
N GLY A 18 12.10 6.99 4.77
CA GLY A 18 11.34 7.83 5.70
C GLY A 18 9.91 8.10 5.24
N THR A 19 9.38 7.30 4.30
CA THR A 19 8.00 7.42 3.80
C THR A 19 7.00 6.95 4.85
N ILE A 20 7.38 5.96 5.68
CA ILE A 20 6.61 5.48 6.83
C ILE A 20 7.52 5.36 8.05
N SER A 21 6.95 5.37 9.25
CA SER A 21 7.72 5.21 10.48
C SER A 21 8.33 3.80 10.62
N ASN A 22 9.35 3.66 11.47
CA ASN A 22 10.04 2.38 11.70
C ASN A 22 9.23 1.48 12.64
N LYS A 23 8.09 0.98 12.17
CA LYS A 23 7.18 0.08 12.88
C LYS A 23 6.92 -1.21 12.09
N ASP A 24 6.29 -2.16 12.77
CA ASP A 24 5.73 -3.37 12.14
C ASP A 24 4.34 -3.05 11.57
N TYR A 25 4.14 -3.39 10.29
CA TYR A 25 2.89 -3.18 9.56
C TYR A 25 2.26 -4.49 9.11
N THR A 26 2.63 -5.62 9.71
CA THR A 26 2.04 -6.94 9.44
C THR A 26 0.51 -6.91 9.52
N ILE A 27 -0.07 -6.10 10.40
CA ILE A 27 -1.52 -5.93 10.51
C ILE A 27 -2.17 -5.44 9.20
N VAL A 28 -1.47 -4.64 8.39
CA VAL A 28 -1.95 -4.18 7.08
C VAL A 28 -1.98 -5.35 6.10
N HIS A 29 -1.02 -6.28 6.16
CA HIS A 29 -1.00 -7.49 5.32
C HIS A 29 -2.25 -8.35 5.55
N ASP A 30 -2.63 -8.52 6.82
CA ASP A 30 -3.84 -9.25 7.19
C ASP A 30 -5.10 -8.55 6.68
N TRP A 31 -5.15 -7.22 6.81
CA TRP A 31 -6.28 -6.43 6.29
C TRP A 31 -6.39 -6.52 4.77
N MET A 32 -5.27 -6.46 4.04
CA MET A 32 -5.27 -6.55 2.58
C MET A 32 -5.86 -7.87 2.08
N GLY A 33 -5.67 -8.97 2.81
CA GLY A 33 -6.34 -10.24 2.54
C GLY A 33 -7.88 -10.11 2.54
N SER A 34 -8.43 -9.39 3.51
CA SER A 34 -9.87 -9.07 3.61
C SER A 34 -10.31 -8.13 2.48
N PHE A 35 -9.54 -7.07 2.21
CA PHE A 35 -9.87 -6.08 1.19
C PHE A 35 -9.98 -6.69 -0.20
N ASN A 36 -9.01 -7.55 -0.56
CA ASN A 36 -8.98 -8.24 -1.85
C ASN A 36 -10.16 -9.22 -2.01
N GLN A 37 -10.60 -9.87 -0.92
CA GLN A 37 -11.80 -10.72 -0.93
C GLN A 37 -13.09 -9.90 -1.12
N GLU A 38 -13.21 -8.78 -0.40
CA GLU A 38 -14.39 -7.91 -0.43
C GLU A 38 -14.60 -7.22 -1.79
N ARG A 39 -13.51 -6.82 -2.46
CA ARG A 39 -13.56 -6.03 -3.70
C ARG A 39 -13.30 -6.84 -4.98
N GLY A 40 -12.76 -8.06 -4.86
CA GLY A 40 -12.46 -8.94 -5.99
C GLY A 40 -11.46 -8.35 -7.00
N ARG A 41 -11.49 -8.81 -8.25
CA ARG A 41 -10.52 -8.39 -9.29
C ARG A 41 -10.64 -6.91 -9.73
N ARG A 42 -11.66 -6.17 -9.30
CA ARG A 42 -11.92 -4.79 -9.74
C ARG A 42 -10.89 -3.77 -9.26
N ILE A 43 -10.14 -4.07 -8.21
CA ILE A 43 -9.15 -3.18 -7.60
C ILE A 43 -7.95 -2.95 -8.54
N TYR A 44 -7.64 -3.94 -9.40
CA TYR A 44 -6.47 -3.93 -10.28
C TYR A 44 -6.68 -3.18 -11.61
N ALA A 45 -7.75 -2.40 -11.75
CA ALA A 45 -7.95 -1.54 -12.91
C ALA A 45 -7.59 -0.08 -12.61
N ASN A 46 -7.90 0.39 -11.41
CA ASN A 46 -7.58 1.74 -10.95
C ASN A 46 -7.65 1.80 -9.41
N ILE A 47 -6.54 2.11 -8.75
CA ILE A 47 -6.49 2.23 -7.29
C ILE A 47 -7.08 3.58 -6.90
N ASN A 48 -8.27 3.57 -6.28
CA ASN A 48 -8.90 4.78 -5.74
C ASN A 48 -8.39 5.06 -4.32
N VAL A 49 -7.58 6.11 -4.17
CA VAL A 49 -6.95 6.47 -2.90
C VAL A 49 -7.98 6.79 -1.81
N GLU A 50 -9.09 7.45 -2.14
CA GLU A 50 -10.11 7.81 -1.15
C GLU A 50 -10.83 6.58 -0.59
N GLU A 51 -11.12 5.58 -1.44
CA GLU A 51 -11.69 4.30 -0.96
C GLU A 51 -10.73 3.55 -0.03
N VAL A 52 -9.42 3.60 -0.30
CA VAL A 52 -8.41 2.96 0.55
C VAL A 52 -8.30 3.71 1.89
N LYS A 53 -8.36 5.05 1.87
CA LYS A 53 -8.39 5.87 3.09
C LYS A 53 -9.58 5.51 3.99
N GLU A 54 -10.79 5.56 3.44
CA GLU A 54 -12.02 5.22 4.18
C GLU A 54 -11.94 3.82 4.80
N TRP A 55 -11.40 2.87 4.02
CA TRP A 55 -11.21 1.51 4.48
C TRP A 55 -10.18 1.38 5.61
N ILE A 56 -9.03 2.06 5.51
CA ILE A 56 -7.99 2.07 6.57
C ILE A 56 -8.54 2.68 7.87
N VAL A 57 -9.26 3.79 7.78
CA VAL A 57 -9.89 4.42 8.95
C VAL A 57 -10.87 3.45 9.60
N LYS A 58 -11.72 2.79 8.80
CA LYS A 58 -12.69 1.81 9.29
C LYS A 58 -12.04 0.55 9.91
N LYS A 59 -10.96 0.04 9.31
CA LYS A 59 -10.31 -1.21 9.77
C LYS A 59 -9.40 -1.01 10.96
N SER A 60 -8.66 0.10 11.03
CA SER A 60 -7.67 0.28 12.09
C SER A 60 -8.32 0.53 13.46
N GLY A 61 -9.44 1.24 13.49
CA GLY A 61 -9.99 1.78 14.74
C GLY A 61 -9.08 2.80 15.43
N SER A 62 -7.96 3.18 14.81
CA SER A 62 -7.02 4.18 15.32
C SER A 62 -7.53 5.58 14.98
N THR A 63 -7.23 6.53 15.85
CA THR A 63 -7.45 7.97 15.63
C THR A 63 -6.14 8.75 15.46
N ASP A 64 -4.99 8.08 15.54
CA ASP A 64 -3.69 8.69 15.31
C ASP A 64 -3.48 8.88 13.80
N GLU A 65 -3.49 10.14 13.36
CA GLU A 65 -3.34 10.51 11.96
C GLU A 65 -2.01 10.04 11.36
N ALA A 66 -0.93 10.06 12.14
CA ALA A 66 0.39 9.64 11.65
C ALA A 66 0.40 8.13 11.40
N GLU A 67 -0.17 7.36 12.32
CA GLU A 67 -0.31 5.91 12.18
C GLU A 67 -1.25 5.53 11.03
N LEU A 68 -2.40 6.19 10.91
CA LEU A 68 -3.33 6.01 9.80
C LEU A 68 -2.68 6.34 8.45
N THR A 69 -1.86 7.39 8.41
CA THR A 69 -1.11 7.78 7.20
C THR A 69 -0.09 6.72 6.82
N ASP A 70 0.63 6.14 7.78
CA ASP A 70 1.54 5.04 7.51
C ASP A 70 0.79 3.81 6.99
N PHE A 71 -0.33 3.44 7.62
CA PHE A 71 -1.17 2.33 7.15
C PHE A 71 -1.69 2.54 5.73
N LEU A 72 -2.13 3.76 5.40
CA LEU A 72 -2.55 4.14 4.05
C LEU A 72 -1.41 3.95 3.04
N ARG A 73 -0.22 4.46 3.36
CA ARG A 73 0.95 4.39 2.46
C ARG A 73 1.39 2.95 2.21
N VAL A 74 1.37 2.11 3.23
CA VAL A 74 1.65 0.67 3.12
C VAL A 74 0.60 -0.02 2.24
N ALA A 75 -0.69 0.20 2.51
CA ALA A 75 -1.78 -0.42 1.75
C ALA A 75 -1.75 -0.03 0.26
N LEU A 76 -1.50 1.25 -0.05
CA LEU A 76 -1.31 1.71 -1.43
C LEU A 76 -0.10 1.05 -2.09
N GLY A 77 0.98 0.82 -1.33
CA GLY A 77 2.17 0.11 -1.81
C GLY A 77 1.84 -1.31 -2.21
N HIS A 78 1.14 -2.06 -1.36
CA HIS A 78 0.76 -3.45 -1.62
C HIS A 78 -0.19 -3.56 -2.81
N LEU A 79 -1.23 -2.73 -2.86
CA LEU A 79 -2.15 -2.68 -3.99
C LEU A 79 -1.43 -2.39 -5.31
N PHE A 80 -0.45 -1.48 -5.27
CA PHE A 80 0.32 -1.14 -6.45
C PHE A 80 1.27 -2.26 -6.90
N LEU A 81 1.92 -2.94 -5.95
CA LEU A 81 2.74 -4.13 -6.25
C LEU A 81 1.91 -5.25 -6.87
N ASP A 82 0.73 -5.51 -6.31
CA ASP A 82 -0.17 -6.55 -6.81
C ASP A 82 -0.67 -6.19 -8.22
N LEU A 83 -1.07 -4.93 -8.43
CA LEU A 83 -1.42 -4.39 -9.75
C LEU A 83 -0.31 -4.58 -10.78
N LEU A 84 0.93 -4.23 -10.42
CA LEU A 84 2.07 -4.36 -11.33
C LEU A 84 2.36 -5.83 -11.65
N SER A 85 2.36 -6.69 -10.64
CA SER A 85 2.63 -8.13 -10.81
C SER A 85 1.55 -8.84 -11.64
N TYR A 86 0.32 -8.32 -11.64
CA TYR A 86 -0.78 -8.86 -12.43
C TYR A 86 -0.73 -8.45 -13.90
N ASN A 87 -0.31 -7.22 -14.18
CA ASN A 87 -0.41 -6.63 -15.53
C ASN A 87 0.90 -6.69 -16.32
N PHE A 88 2.03 -6.92 -15.66
CA PHE A 88 3.34 -6.85 -16.29
C PHE A 88 4.20 -8.04 -15.92
N VAL A 89 5.03 -8.46 -16.87
CA VAL A 89 6.09 -9.43 -16.67
C VAL A 89 7.41 -8.66 -16.61
N PHE A 90 8.22 -8.95 -15.59
CA PHE A 90 9.51 -8.31 -15.38
C PHE A 90 10.61 -9.36 -15.48
N GLU A 91 11.80 -8.95 -15.91
CA GLU A 91 12.93 -9.87 -16.11
C GLU A 91 13.58 -10.27 -14.78
N SER A 92 13.37 -9.49 -13.72
CA SER A 92 13.89 -9.78 -12.37
C SER A 92 13.08 -9.10 -11.25
N GLU A 93 13.23 -9.61 -10.02
CA GLU A 93 12.68 -8.96 -8.81
C GLU A 93 13.24 -7.53 -8.65
N TYR A 94 14.51 -7.29 -9.01
CA TYR A 94 15.13 -5.97 -8.92
C TYR A 94 14.46 -4.95 -9.84
N GLU A 95 14.24 -5.32 -11.11
CA GLU A 95 13.56 -4.46 -12.06
C GLU A 95 12.13 -4.15 -11.64
N PHE A 96 11.40 -5.19 -11.19
CA PHE A 96 10.06 -5.05 -10.62
C PHE A 96 10.04 -4.03 -9.47
N MET A 97 10.95 -4.18 -8.50
CA MET A 97 11.01 -3.31 -7.33
C MET A 97 11.39 -1.87 -7.70
N LYS A 98 12.31 -1.68 -8.65
CA LYS A 98 12.66 -0.36 -9.17
C LYS A 98 11.44 0.32 -9.81
N LYS A 99 10.73 -0.38 -10.68
CA LYS A 99 9.53 0.15 -11.34
C LYS A 99 8.37 0.39 -10.37
N ALA A 100 8.24 -0.46 -9.35
CA ALA A 100 7.28 -0.24 -8.28
C ALA A 100 7.60 1.03 -7.48
N ALA A 101 8.86 1.25 -7.12
CA ALA A 101 9.26 2.46 -6.41
C ALA A 101 9.04 3.74 -7.25
N GLU A 102 9.47 3.74 -8.51
CA GLU A 102 9.24 4.83 -9.46
C GLU A 102 7.74 5.12 -9.61
N GLY A 103 6.95 4.10 -9.94
CA GLY A 103 5.51 4.25 -10.18
C GLY A 103 4.69 4.63 -8.94
N TYR A 104 5.17 4.28 -7.75
CA TYR A 104 4.57 4.67 -6.47
C TYR A 104 4.77 6.16 -6.20
N ILE A 105 5.97 6.68 -6.47
CA ILE A 105 6.29 8.11 -6.35
C ILE A 105 5.53 8.91 -7.41
N ASP A 106 5.53 8.47 -8.66
CA ASP A 106 4.86 9.17 -9.77
C ASP A 106 3.35 9.32 -9.55
N ARG A 107 2.73 8.34 -8.87
CA ARG A 107 1.31 8.39 -8.47
C ARG A 107 1.05 9.27 -7.24
N GLY A 108 2.10 9.80 -6.62
CA GLY A 108 2.01 10.65 -5.44
C GLY A 108 1.72 9.89 -4.14
N TYR A 109 1.77 8.55 -4.14
CA TYR A 109 1.38 7.75 -2.97
C TYR A 109 2.28 7.99 -1.75
N ALA A 110 3.56 8.28 -1.97
CA ALA A 110 4.49 8.65 -0.90
C ALA A 110 4.07 9.91 -0.13
N ASN A 111 3.29 10.79 -0.77
CA ASN A 111 2.82 12.05 -0.18
C ASN A 111 1.36 11.99 0.27
N CYS A 112 0.66 10.86 0.06
CA CYS A 112 -0.69 10.69 0.58
C CYS A 112 -0.69 10.75 2.11
N ASN A 113 -1.75 11.34 2.66
CA ASN A 113 -2.04 11.37 4.09
C ASN A 113 -3.51 11.06 4.27
N VAL A 114 -3.89 10.58 5.46
CA VAL A 114 -5.29 10.25 5.71
C VAL A 114 -6.15 11.52 5.84
N ASN A 115 -5.52 12.69 6.08
CA ASN A 115 -6.12 14.02 6.31
C ASN A 115 -7.58 13.90 6.72
N LEU A 116 -7.79 13.63 8.00
CA LEU A 116 -9.11 13.60 8.61
C LEU A 116 -9.65 15.04 8.64
N LEU A 117 -10.05 15.59 7.50
CA LEU A 117 -11.04 16.66 7.49
C LEU A 117 -12.35 16.03 7.95
N LEU A 118 -12.46 15.88 9.28
CA LEU A 118 -13.71 15.69 9.98
C LEU A 118 -14.57 16.92 9.67
N CYS A 119 -15.45 16.79 8.68
CA CYS A 119 -16.59 17.67 8.49
C CYS A 119 -17.84 16.92 8.93
#